data_AF-A0A1Y1K7D2-F1
#
_entry.id   AF-A0A1Y1K7D2-F1
#
_cell.length_a   1.000
_cell.length_b   1.000
_cell.length_c   1.000
_cell.angle_alpha   90.00
_cell.angle_beta   90.00
_cell.angle_gamma   90.00
#
_symmetry.space_group_name_H-M   'P 1'
#
loop_
_entity.id
_entity.type
_entity.pdbx_description
1 polymer ?
#
loop_
_entity_poly.entity_id
_entity_poly.type
_entity_poly.pdbx_seq_one_letter_code
_entity_poly.pdbx_strand_id
1 'polypeptide(L)'
;QNSGEAETASAMAVKCLQACLLTNLGMMQDGRFSRDGTLVLLDEMRSNDLDLYTKLSAGVDEVNDEMQNIKQNNECEYAQRLAHTIQRVAWEHNIHLEDFM
;
A
#
# COMPACT_ATOMS: atom_id res chain seq x y z
N GLN A 1 -9.14 35.62 -0.62
CA GLN A 1 -9.63 34.36 -1.24
C GLN A 1 -8.40 33.67 -1.80
N ASN A 2 -7.81 32.72 -1.06
CA ASN A 2 -6.58 32.02 -1.49
C ASN A 2 -6.46 30.60 -0.86
N SER A 3 -7.58 30.03 -0.39
CA SER A 3 -7.60 28.80 0.40
C SER A 3 -7.67 27.51 -0.45
N GLY A 4 -8.07 27.59 -1.73
CA GLY A 4 -8.24 26.39 -2.58
C GLY A 4 -6.94 25.76 -3.10
N GLU A 5 -5.88 26.55 -3.29
CA GLU A 5 -4.58 26.03 -3.78
C GLU A 5 -3.76 25.37 -2.66
N ALA A 6 -3.93 25.83 -1.42
CA ALA A 6 -3.24 25.25 -0.27
C ALA A 6 -3.78 23.88 0.13
N GLU A 7 -5.10 23.67 0.05
CA GLU A 7 -5.72 22.37 0.34
C GLU A 7 -5.34 21.30 -0.70
N THR A 8 -5.25 21.69 -1.97
CA THR A 8 -4.82 20.79 -3.05
C THR A 8 -3.33 20.46 -2.98
N ALA A 9 -2.47 21.44 -2.66
CA ALA A 9 -1.05 21.21 -2.44
C ALA A 9 -0.78 20.31 -1.20
N SER A 10 -1.52 20.52 -0.10
CA SER A 10 -1.44 19.69 1.10
C SER A 10 -1.88 18.25 0.81
N ALA A 11 -2.98 18.07 0.08
CA ALA A 11 -3.43 16.74 -0.34
C ALA A 11 -2.38 16.02 -1.19
N MET A 12 -1.75 16.70 -2.14
CA MET A 12 -0.67 16.11 -2.95
C MET A 12 0.56 15.76 -2.12
N ALA A 13 0.94 16.59 -1.15
CA ALA A 13 2.06 16.32 -0.26
C ALA A 13 1.84 15.03 0.54
N VAL A 14 0.62 14.79 1.06
CA VAL A 14 0.27 13.55 1.77
C VAL A 14 0.40 12.33 0.85
N LYS A 15 -0.11 12.40 -0.38
CA LYS A 15 0.01 11.31 -1.36
C LYS A 15 1.48 11.00 -1.69
N CYS A 16 2.30 12.02 -1.85
CA CYS A 16 3.73 11.83 -2.14
C CYS A 16 4.51 11.31 -0.92
N LEU A 17 4.11 11.69 0.29
CA LEU A 17 4.63 11.08 1.52
C LEU A 17 4.29 9.58 1.57
N GLN A 18 3.07 9.19 1.20
CA GLN A 18 2.70 7.77 1.07
C GLN A 18 3.57 7.04 0.04
N ALA A 19 3.79 7.62 -1.14
CA ALA A 19 4.69 7.04 -2.14
C ALA A 19 6.11 6.85 -1.59
N CYS A 20 6.63 7.85 -0.89
CA CYS A 20 7.95 7.79 -0.26
C CYS A 20 8.02 6.65 0.77
N LEU A 21 7.02 6.53 1.65
CA LEU A 21 6.97 5.47 2.66
C LEU A 21 6.90 4.08 2.02
N LEU A 22 5.98 3.88 1.07
CA LEU A 22 5.80 2.57 0.39
C LEU A 22 7.05 2.15 -0.38
N THR A 23 7.75 3.09 -1.02
CA THR A 23 9.04 2.81 -1.68
C THR A 23 10.12 2.42 -0.67
N ASN A 24 10.23 3.13 0.46
CA ASN A 24 11.23 2.81 1.49
C ASN A 24 10.95 1.47 2.20
N LEU A 25 9.68 1.06 2.28
CA LEU A 25 9.28 -0.25 2.78
C LEU A 25 9.45 -1.37 1.74
N GLY A 26 9.90 -1.06 0.53
CA GLY A 26 10.07 -2.03 -0.56
C GLY A 26 8.76 -2.46 -1.23
N MET A 27 7.62 -1.89 -0.83
CA MET A 27 6.31 -2.19 -1.41
C MET A 27 6.10 -1.54 -2.78
N MET A 28 6.89 -0.53 -3.11
CA MET A 28 6.94 0.08 -4.45
C MET A 28 8.35 0.04 -5.04
N GLN A 29 8.43 -0.26 -6.33
CA GLN A 29 9.64 -0.20 -7.13
C GLN A 29 9.30 0.41 -8.50
N ASP A 30 10.13 1.32 -9.00
CA ASP A 30 9.92 2.02 -10.28
C ASP A 30 8.52 2.65 -10.41
N GLY A 31 8.03 3.24 -9.31
CA GLY A 31 6.73 3.91 -9.27
C GLY A 31 5.52 2.96 -9.35
N ARG A 32 5.71 1.67 -9.13
CA ARG A 32 4.68 0.62 -9.19
C ARG A 32 4.74 -0.30 -7.97
N PHE A 33 3.65 -1.03 -7.72
CA PHE A 33 3.61 -2.02 -6.66
C PHE A 33 4.65 -3.13 -6.93
N SER A 34 5.45 -3.45 -5.92
CA SER A 34 6.37 -4.57 -5.93
C SER A 34 5.79 -5.69 -5.08
N ARG A 35 5.19 -6.68 -5.74
CA ARG A 35 4.67 -7.89 -5.08
C ARG A 35 5.78 -8.58 -4.28
N ASP A 36 6.92 -8.82 -4.92
CA ASP A 36 8.03 -9.54 -4.32
C ASP A 36 8.64 -8.74 -3.15
N GLY A 37 8.81 -7.43 -3.30
CA GLY A 37 9.29 -6.58 -2.19
C GLY A 37 8.32 -6.55 -1.01
N THR A 38 7.01 -6.59 -1.26
CA THR A 38 6.00 -6.68 -0.21
C THR A 38 6.01 -8.04 0.50
N LEU A 39 6.22 -9.14 -0.23
CA LEU A 39 6.36 -10.47 0.38
C LEU A 39 7.63 -10.57 1.24
N VAL A 40 8.73 -9.94 0.83
CA VAL A 40 9.95 -9.85 1.64
C VAL A 40 9.66 -9.11 2.95
N LEU A 41 9.00 -7.96 2.89
CA LEU A 41 8.59 -7.22 4.10
C LEU A 41 7.70 -8.07 5.02
N LEU A 42 6.74 -8.83 4.47
CA LEU A 42 5.89 -9.72 5.26
C LEU A 42 6.67 -10.84 5.95
N ASP A 43 7.70 -11.39 5.30
CA ASP A 43 8.57 -12.40 5.91
C ASP A 43 9.46 -11.80 7.00
N GLU A 44 9.93 -10.56 6.83
CA GLU A 44 10.64 -9.81 7.88
C GLU A 44 9.75 -9.49 9.09
N MET A 45 8.47 -9.21 8.84
CA MET A 45 7.45 -8.92 9.85
C MET A 45 6.72 -10.19 10.34
N ARG A 46 7.22 -11.38 9.99
CA ARG A 46 6.49 -12.63 10.13
C ARG A 46 5.95 -12.82 11.56
N SER A 47 4.64 -12.94 11.64
CA SER A 47 3.94 -13.32 12.87
C SER A 47 4.15 -14.81 13.18
N ASN A 48 4.12 -15.16 14.46
CA ASN A 48 4.00 -16.56 14.89
C ASN A 48 2.61 -17.13 14.55
N ASP A 49 1.65 -16.27 14.23
CA ASP A 49 0.34 -16.65 13.71
C ASP A 49 0.43 -16.98 12.21
N LEU A 50 0.42 -18.29 11.93
CA LEU A 50 0.50 -18.82 10.57
C LEU A 50 -0.76 -18.52 9.74
N ASP A 51 -1.93 -18.40 10.37
CA ASP A 51 -3.18 -18.07 9.69
C ASP A 51 -3.15 -16.61 9.22
N LEU A 52 -2.75 -15.69 10.11
CA LEU A 52 -2.54 -14.28 9.78
C LEU A 52 -1.53 -14.12 8.63
N TYR A 53 -0.38 -14.80 8.70
CA TYR A 53 0.61 -14.76 7.62
C TYR A 53 0.07 -15.26 6.28
N THR A 54 -0.74 -16.32 6.30
CA THR A 54 -1.37 -16.88 5.10
C THR A 54 -2.34 -15.88 4.49
N LYS A 55 -3.18 -15.22 5.30
CA LYS A 55 -4.10 -14.16 4.85
C LYS A 55 -3.37 -12.95 4.28
N LEU A 56 -2.30 -12.50 4.93
CA LEU A 56 -1.47 -11.38 4.45
C LEU A 56 -0.84 -11.70 3.09
N SER A 57 -0.29 -12.90 2.93
CA SER A 57 0.31 -13.34 1.68
C SER A 57 -0.72 -13.40 0.54
N ALA A 58 -1.91 -13.95 0.81
CA ALA A 58 -3.00 -13.96 -0.15
C ALA A 58 -3.49 -12.54 -0.52
N GLY A 59 -3.54 -11.64 0.47
CA GLY A 59 -3.89 -10.24 0.25
C GLY A 59 -2.88 -9.52 -0.65
N VAL A 60 -1.59 -9.83 -0.55
CA VAL A 60 -0.56 -9.27 -1.46
C VAL A 60 -0.79 -9.69 -2.91
N ASP A 61 -1.19 -10.93 -3.15
CA ASP A 61 -1.53 -11.43 -4.49
C ASP A 61 -2.76 -10.70 -5.05
N GLU A 62 -3.79 -10.51 -4.24
CA GLU A 62 -5.00 -9.77 -4.64
C GLU A 62 -4.70 -8.29 -4.97
N VAL A 63 -3.88 -7.62 -4.14
CA VAL A 63 -3.40 -6.26 -4.43
C VAL A 63 -2.62 -6.22 -5.74
N ASN A 64 -1.75 -7.19 -5.99
CA ASN A 64 -1.00 -7.28 -7.24
C ASN A 64 -1.92 -7.42 -8.45
N ASP A 65 -2.90 -8.31 -8.37
CA ASP A 65 -3.83 -8.58 -9.45
C ASP A 65 -4.63 -7.35 -9.87
N GLU A 66 -5.02 -6.52 -8.90
CA GLU A 66 -5.72 -5.26 -9.16
C GLU A 66 -4.82 -4.14 -9.67
N MET A 67 -3.60 -4.04 -9.13
CA MET A 67 -2.73 -2.89 -9.36
C MET A 67 -1.86 -3.03 -10.62
N GLN A 68 -1.60 -4.25 -11.10
CA GLN A 68 -0.67 -4.51 -12.21
C GLN A 68 -1.02 -3.81 -13.54
N ASN A 69 -2.32 -3.57 -13.79
CA ASN A 69 -2.79 -2.98 -15.05
C ASN A 69 -3.17 -1.49 -14.93
N ILE A 70 -3.00 -0.89 -13.75
CA ILE A 70 -3.42 0.49 -13.51
C ILE A 70 -2.43 1.45 -14.17
N LYS A 71 -2.94 2.20 -15.15
CA LYS A 71 -2.21 3.28 -15.80
C LYS A 71 -2.41 4.57 -15.01
N GLN A 72 -1.52 4.81 -14.06
CA GLN A 72 -1.43 6.09 -13.35
C GLN A 72 -0.08 6.76 -13.72
N ASN A 73 -0.15 8.02 -14.15
CA ASN A 73 1.02 8.78 -14.63
C ASN A 73 1.76 9.52 -13.51
N ASN A 74 1.21 9.52 -12.30
CA ASN A 74 1.78 10.18 -11.13
C ASN A 74 1.93 9.13 -10.01
N GLU A 75 3.16 8.97 -9.51
CA GLU A 75 3.50 7.96 -8.50
C GLU A 75 2.80 8.22 -7.16
N CYS A 76 2.57 9.49 -6.80
CA CYS A 76 1.85 9.86 -5.59
C CYS A 76 0.38 9.45 -5.67
N GLU A 77 -0.28 9.70 -6.80
CA GLU A 77 -1.65 9.22 -7.04
C GLU A 77 -1.73 7.69 -7.09
N TYR A 78 -0.72 7.05 -7.66
CA TYR A 78 -0.62 5.59 -7.69
C TYR A 78 -0.50 5.03 -6.27
N ALA A 79 0.38 5.60 -5.45
CA ALA A 79 0.60 5.22 -4.07
C ALA A 79 -0.65 5.39 -3.21
N GLN A 80 -1.41 6.48 -3.38
CA GLN A 80 -2.68 6.64 -2.67
C GLN A 80 -3.68 5.55 -3.05
N ARG A 81 -3.80 5.24 -4.34
CA ARG A 81 -4.67 4.16 -4.81
C ARG A 81 -4.22 2.81 -4.26
N LEU A 82 -2.92 2.53 -4.31
CA LEU A 82 -2.33 1.32 -3.72
C LEU A 82 -2.67 1.20 -2.23
N ALA A 83 -2.51 2.29 -1.45
CA ALA A 83 -2.84 2.30 -0.03
C ALA A 83 -4.33 2.01 0.22
N HIS A 84 -5.24 2.58 -0.58
CA HIS A 84 -6.66 2.27 -0.47
C HIS A 84 -6.97 0.81 -0.84
N THR A 85 -6.32 0.27 -1.88
CA THR A 85 -6.47 -1.14 -2.25
C THR A 85 -5.99 -2.07 -1.13
N ILE A 86 -4.83 -1.79 -0.54
CA ILE A 86 -4.31 -2.54 0.62
C ILE A 86 -5.31 -2.49 1.79
N GLN A 87 -5.83 -1.31 2.13
CA GLN A 87 -6.81 -1.17 3.23
C GLN A 87 -8.10 -1.96 2.97
N ARG A 88 -8.61 -1.93 1.74
CA ARG A 88 -9.81 -2.68 1.36
C ARG A 88 -9.56 -4.19 1.45
N VAL A 89 -8.47 -4.69 0.87
CA VAL A 89 -8.12 -6.12 0.92
C VAL A 89 -7.92 -6.57 2.36
N ALA A 90 -7.18 -5.81 3.17
CA ALA A 90 -7.01 -6.13 4.59
C ALA A 90 -8.37 -6.26 5.32
N TRP A 91 -9.30 -5.33 5.06
CA TRP A 91 -10.66 -5.39 5.62
C TRP A 91 -11.43 -6.66 5.18
N GLU A 92 -11.40 -7.00 3.89
CA GLU A 92 -12.09 -8.17 3.35
C GLU A 92 -11.55 -9.50 3.90
N HIS A 93 -10.26 -9.55 4.24
CA HIS A 93 -9.62 -10.69 4.87
C HIS A 93 -9.70 -10.68 6.42
N ASN A 94 -10.41 -9.72 7.02
CA ASN A 94 -10.50 -9.51 8.48
C ASN A 94 -9.13 -9.36 9.14
N ILE A 95 -8.25 -8.59 8.51
CA ILE A 95 -6.94 -8.22 9.03
C ILE A 95 -7.04 -6.81 9.62
N HIS A 96 -6.79 -6.70 10.92
CA HIS A 96 -6.84 -5.46 11.68
C HIS A 96 -5.45 -5.09 12.20
N LEU A 97 -5.24 -3.80 12.49
CA LEU A 97 -3.96 -3.32 13.05
C LEU A 97 -3.64 -3.97 14.41
N GLU A 98 -4.68 -4.35 15.15
CA GLU A 98 -4.56 -5.05 16.44
C GLU A 98 -3.94 -6.45 16.30
N ASP A 99 -4.01 -7.07 15.11
CA ASP A 99 -3.42 -8.38 14.86
C ASP A 99 -1.87 -8.34 14.82
N PHE A 100 -1.29 -7.13 14.85
CA PHE A 100 0.15 -6.88 14.84
C PHE A 100 0.72 -6.35 16.17
N MET A 101 -0.12 -6.13 17.20
CA MET A 101 0.28 -5.60 18.52
C MET A 101 0.28 -6.69 19.60
#